data_AF-A0A9P0K6G4-F1
#
_entry.id   AF-A0A9P0K6G4-F1
#
_cell.length_a   1.000
_cell.length_b   1.000
_cell.length_c   1.000
_cell.angle_alpha   90.00
_cell.angle_beta   90.00
_cell.angle_gamma   90.00
#
_symmetry.space_group_name_H-M   'P 1'
#
loop_
_entity.id
_entity.type
_entity.pdbx_description
1 polymer ?
#
loop_
_entity_poly.entity_id
_entity_poly.type
_entity_poly.pdbx_seq_one_letter_code
_entity_poly.pdbx_strand_id
1 'polypeptide(L)'
;MFDAQNELLSREVEAGISNVDTLTHERTTSDCDCLPACTSLVYNAETSQADFNWQKLFQGFRANFSEFPGVQFTRVTLFFKEQQFITSERNELFGQTDFLANCGGILGLFTGFSVLSLVEILYFLTLRLMCNVKMFGRRNWSGPVANGDIQHNE
;
A
#
# COMPACT_ATOMS: atom_id res chain seq x y z
N MET A 1 0.16 -9.88 -13.03
CA MET A 1 0.10 -8.45 -12.64
C MET A 1 0.56 -7.57 -13.79
N PHE A 2 1.74 -7.84 -14.39
CA PHE A 2 2.25 -7.12 -15.57
C PHE A 2 1.30 -7.13 -16.78
N ASP A 3 0.61 -8.24 -17.07
CA ASP A 3 -0.27 -8.34 -18.25
C ASP A 3 -1.50 -7.43 -18.16
N ALA A 4 -2.14 -7.38 -16.99
CA ALA A 4 -3.31 -6.52 -16.75
C ALA A 4 -2.96 -5.03 -16.84
N GLN A 5 -1.75 -4.66 -16.43
CA GLN A 5 -1.27 -3.27 -16.46
C GLN A 5 -0.97 -2.82 -17.90
N ASN A 6 -0.41 -3.71 -18.73
CA ASN A 6 -0.21 -3.45 -20.16
C ASN A 6 -1.53 -3.36 -20.94
N GLU A 7 -2.54 -4.17 -20.59
CA GLU A 7 -3.85 -4.09 -21.23
C GLU A 7 -4.57 -2.76 -20.90
N LEU A 8 -4.44 -2.27 -19.67
CA LEU A 8 -4.99 -0.96 -19.29
C LEU A 8 -4.24 0.19 -19.98
N LEU A 9 -2.91 0.13 -20.03
CA LEU A 9 -2.07 1.15 -20.66
C LEU A 9 -2.36 1.26 -22.17
N SER A 10 -2.52 0.12 -22.85
CA SER A 10 -2.85 0.11 -24.28
C SER A 10 -4.23 0.74 -24.56
N ARG A 11 -5.24 0.44 -23.73
CA ARG A 11 -6.57 1.07 -23.83
C ARG A 11 -6.54 2.58 -23.58
N GLU A 12 -5.75 3.06 -22.61
CA GLU A 12 -5.60 4.49 -22.34
C GLU A 12 -4.90 5.23 -23.48
N VAL A 13 -3.84 4.62 -24.04
CA VAL A 13 -3.13 5.18 -25.21
C VAL A 13 -4.04 5.25 -26.43
N GLU A 14 -4.81 4.19 -26.73
CA GLU A 14 -5.78 4.21 -27.83
C GLU A 14 -6.89 5.25 -27.62
N ALA A 15 -7.42 5.36 -26.40
CA ALA A 15 -8.42 6.37 -26.05
C ALA A 15 -7.86 7.80 -26.14
N GLY A 16 -6.59 8.01 -25.77
CA GLY A 16 -5.90 9.29 -25.88
C GLY A 16 -5.68 9.69 -27.35
N ILE A 17 -5.31 8.75 -28.21
CA ILE A 17 -5.12 8.98 -29.65
C ILE A 17 -6.46 9.30 -30.33
N SER A 18 -7.55 8.62 -29.95
CA SER A 18 -8.88 8.86 -30.53
C SER A 18 -9.50 10.22 -30.16
N ASN A 19 -9.11 10.83 -29.04
CA ASN A 19 -9.66 12.10 -28.58
C ASN A 19 -8.97 13.35 -29.17
N VAL A 20 -7.91 13.19 -29.96
CA VAL A 20 -7.21 14.31 -30.62
C VAL A 20 -8.04 14.94 -31.74
N ASP A 21 -9.04 14.24 -32.29
CA ASP A 21 -9.84 14.71 -33.42
C ASP A 21 -11.08 15.54 -33.04
N THR A 22 -11.38 15.72 -31.74
CA THR A 22 -12.51 16.56 -31.31
C THR A 22 -12.07 17.60 -30.29
N LEU A 23 -11.56 18.70 -30.80
CA LEU A 23 -11.58 20.00 -30.12
C LEU A 23 -13.05 20.41 -29.93
N THR A 24 -13.70 19.89 -28.90
CA THR A 24 -14.93 20.47 -28.37
C THR A 24 -14.88 20.39 -26.86
N HIS A 25 -14.70 21.56 -26.27
CA HIS A 25 -14.59 21.82 -24.85
C HIS A 25 -15.97 21.66 -24.18
N GLU A 26 -16.49 20.44 -24.13
CA GLU A 26 -17.61 20.04 -23.27
C GLU A 26 -17.10 18.87 -22.44
N ARG A 27 -16.56 19.19 -21.25
CA ARG A 27 -16.35 18.20 -20.19
C ARG A 27 -17.72 17.68 -19.78
N THR A 28 -18.25 16.70 -20.50
CA THR A 28 -19.13 15.73 -19.89
C THR A 28 -18.32 15.11 -18.75
N THR A 29 -18.61 15.54 -17.53
CA THR A 29 -18.09 14.93 -16.31
C THR A 29 -18.61 13.50 -16.28
N SER A 30 -17.96 12.60 -17.01
CA SER A 30 -18.14 11.18 -16.82
C SER A 30 -17.73 10.90 -15.37
N ASP A 31 -18.72 10.39 -14.63
CA ASP A 31 -18.67 9.94 -13.25
C ASP A 31 -17.61 8.85 -13.10
N CYS A 32 -16.35 9.26 -13.08
CA CYS A 32 -15.19 8.38 -12.99
C CYS A 32 -14.51 8.64 -11.65
N ASP A 33 -14.99 7.96 -10.60
CA ASP A 33 -14.30 7.85 -9.31
C ASP A 33 -13.11 6.90 -9.44
N CYS A 34 -12.10 7.30 -10.22
CA CYS A 34 -10.87 6.54 -10.36
C CYS A 34 -10.08 6.59 -9.05
N LEU A 35 -9.97 5.46 -8.36
CA LEU A 35 -9.06 5.34 -7.21
C LEU A 35 -7.61 5.54 -7.67
N PRO A 36 -6.76 6.20 -6.85
CA PRO A 36 -5.36 6.40 -7.18
C PRO A 36 -4.63 5.06 -7.27
N ALA A 37 -3.70 4.97 -8.22
CA ALA A 37 -2.81 3.81 -8.32
C ALA A 37 -1.94 3.68 -7.06
N CYS A 38 -1.72 2.45 -6.60
CA CYS A 38 -0.85 2.17 -5.45
C CYS A 38 0.63 2.44 -5.74
N THR A 39 1.03 2.36 -7.01
CA THR A 39 2.39 2.62 -7.48
C THR A 39 2.35 3.64 -8.62
N SER A 40 3.02 4.77 -8.44
CA SER A 40 3.13 5.81 -9.46
C SER A 40 4.58 6.19 -9.71
N LEU A 41 4.98 6.24 -10.97
CA LEU A 41 6.31 6.65 -11.41
C LEU A 41 6.18 7.98 -12.14
N VAL A 42 6.81 9.03 -11.62
CA VAL A 42 6.74 10.38 -12.21
C VAL A 42 8.12 10.81 -12.65
N TYR A 43 8.26 11.16 -13.92
CA TYR A 43 9.49 11.71 -14.49
C TYR A 43 9.34 13.21 -14.71
N ASN A 44 10.23 14.01 -14.11
CA ASN A 44 10.31 15.43 -14.41
C ASN A 44 11.07 15.62 -15.72
N ALA A 45 10.37 16.07 -16.76
CA ALA A 45 10.97 16.31 -18.07
C ALA A 45 11.53 17.73 -18.17
N GLU A 46 12.83 17.85 -18.46
CA GLU A 46 13.48 19.12 -18.81
C GLU A 46 13.80 19.12 -20.31
N THR A 47 13.24 20.08 -21.04
CA THR A 47 13.43 20.18 -22.50
C THR A 47 14.50 21.21 -22.83
N SER A 48 15.57 20.79 -23.51
CA SER A 48 16.53 21.70 -24.14
C SER A 48 16.35 21.68 -25.66
N GLN A 49 16.34 22.87 -26.27
CA GLN A 49 16.18 23.04 -27.72
C GLN A 49 17.42 23.73 -28.28
N ALA A 50 17.88 23.27 -29.43
CA ALA A 50 19.01 23.85 -30.15
C ALA A 50 18.71 23.87 -31.66
N ASP A 51 19.24 24.88 -32.36
CA ASP A 51 19.08 24.98 -33.80
C ASP A 51 19.76 23.80 -34.50
N PHE A 52 18.97 23.01 -35.22
CA PHE A 52 19.43 21.82 -35.91
C PHE A 52 19.53 22.08 -37.42
N ASN A 53 20.69 22.56 -37.84
CA ASN A 53 20.99 22.75 -39.26
C ASN A 53 21.41 21.40 -39.90
N TRP A 54 20.40 20.63 -40.31
CA TRP A 54 20.60 19.31 -40.90
C TRP A 54 21.47 19.37 -42.17
N GLN A 55 21.29 20.39 -43.01
CA GLN A 55 22.02 20.57 -44.28
C GLN A 55 23.54 20.61 -44.06
N LYS A 56 23.99 21.43 -43.11
CA LYS A 56 25.41 21.55 -42.77
C LYS A 56 25.98 20.29 -42.13
N LEU A 57 25.19 19.59 -41.31
CA LEU A 57 25.60 18.33 -40.70
C LEU A 57 25.88 17.27 -41.77
N PHE A 58 24.97 17.09 -42.73
CA PHE A 58 25.12 16.10 -43.80
C PHE A 58 26.23 16.46 -44.80
N GLN A 59 26.45 17.75 -45.07
CA GLN A 59 27.60 18.21 -45.85
C GLN A 59 28.93 17.81 -45.19
N GLY A 60 29.02 17.87 -43.86
CA GLY A 60 30.18 17.39 -43.09
C GLY A 60 30.37 15.87 -43.15
N PHE A 61 29.28 15.09 -43.23
CA PHE A 61 29.32 13.63 -43.37
C PHE A 61 29.53 13.14 -44.82
N ARG A 62 29.69 14.04 -45.80
CA ARG A 62 29.80 13.73 -47.25
C ARG A 62 28.63 12.88 -47.80
N ALA A 63 27.44 13.01 -47.21
CA ALA A 63 26.24 12.35 -47.72
C ALA A 63 25.55 13.25 -48.75
N ASN A 64 25.37 12.76 -49.99
CA ASN A 64 24.64 13.48 -51.03
C ASN A 64 23.14 13.15 -50.94
N PHE A 65 22.35 14.14 -50.54
CA PHE A 65 20.88 14.03 -50.43
C PHE A 65 20.13 14.75 -51.56
N SER A 66 20.79 14.93 -52.71
CA SER A 66 20.23 15.54 -53.93
C SER A 66 18.96 14.86 -54.45
N GLU A 67 18.61 13.69 -53.91
CA GLU A 67 17.53 12.81 -54.35
C GLU A 67 16.21 13.01 -53.58
N PHE A 68 16.21 13.76 -52.46
CA PHE A 68 15.00 13.99 -51.64
C PHE A 68 14.68 15.48 -51.50
N PRO A 69 14.12 16.14 -52.54
CA PRO A 69 13.68 17.53 -52.43
C PRO A 69 12.47 17.63 -51.47
N GLY A 70 12.56 18.52 -50.49
CA GLY A 70 11.43 18.86 -49.60
C GLY A 70 11.37 18.12 -48.25
N VAL A 71 12.39 17.34 -47.88
CA VAL A 71 12.42 16.66 -46.57
C VAL A 71 12.89 17.60 -45.44
N GLN A 72 12.32 17.43 -44.25
CA GLN A 72 12.73 18.13 -43.03
C GLN A 72 13.18 17.10 -41.99
N PHE A 73 14.34 17.33 -41.38
CA PHE A 73 14.88 16.45 -40.34
C PHE A 73 14.74 17.09 -38.96
N THR A 74 14.21 16.33 -38.01
CA THR A 74 14.19 16.67 -36.58
C THR A 74 14.95 15.61 -35.79
N ARG A 75 15.66 16.03 -34.75
CA ARG A 75 16.42 15.12 -33.88
C ARG A 75 15.97 15.32 -32.43
N VAL A 76 15.41 14.26 -31.84
CA VAL A 76 15.02 14.20 -30.44
C VAL A 76 15.90 13.17 -29.74
N THR A 77 16.56 13.57 -28.66
CA THR A 77 17.38 12.68 -27.84
C THR A 77 16.80 12.67 -26.42
N LEU A 78 16.44 11.49 -25.93
CA LEU A 78 15.93 11.29 -24.57
C LEU A 78 17.02 10.63 -23.73
N PHE A 79 17.29 11.21 -22.56
CA PHE A 79 18.25 10.67 -21.61
C PHE A 79 17.81 10.98 -20.18
N PHE A 80 18.21 10.13 -19.23
CA PHE A 80 18.00 10.38 -17.81
C PHE A 80 19.02 11.42 -17.32
N LYS A 81 18.54 12.46 -16.65
CA LYS A 81 19.39 13.53 -16.09
C LYS A 81 20.26 13.01 -14.94
N GLU A 82 19.67 12.22 -14.05
CA GLU A 82 20.37 11.54 -12.96
C GLU A 82 20.19 10.02 -13.03
N GLN A 83 21.17 9.27 -12.54
CA GLN A 83 21.15 7.79 -12.49
C GLN A 83 20.39 7.24 -11.27
N GLN A 84 19.99 8.10 -10.32
CA GLN A 84 19.34 7.69 -9.06
C GLN A 84 17.87 8.09 -9.07
N PHE A 85 17.00 7.16 -8.67
CA PHE A 85 15.57 7.39 -8.50
C PHE A 85 15.24 7.57 -7.01
N ILE A 86 14.43 8.57 -6.68
CA ILE A 86 13.90 8.75 -5.32
C ILE A 86 12.66 7.86 -5.19
N THR A 87 12.74 6.82 -4.36
CA THR A 87 11.60 5.97 -4.04
C THR A 87 10.96 6.43 -2.73
N SER A 88 9.63 6.46 -2.69
CA SER A 88 8.86 6.78 -1.49
C SER A 88 7.74 5.76 -1.34
N GLU A 89 7.78 5.03 -0.24
CA GLU A 89 6.77 4.03 0.11
C GLU A 89 6.00 4.52 1.35
N ARG A 90 4.68 4.28 1.36
CA ARG A 90 3.83 4.54 2.52
C ARG A 90 3.58 3.23 3.24
N ASN A 91 4.25 3.03 4.36
CA ASN A 91 3.94 1.93 5.27
C ASN A 91 2.81 2.31 6.22
N GLU A 92 2.11 1.32 6.76
CA GLU A 92 1.21 1.52 7.88
C GLU A 92 2.01 2.07 9.08
N LEU A 93 1.62 3.25 9.61
CA LEU A 93 2.37 3.90 10.68
C LEU A 93 2.25 3.18 12.02
N PHE A 94 1.18 2.41 12.22
CA PHE A 94 0.90 1.69 13.45
C PHE A 94 0.19 0.38 13.15
N GLY A 95 0.90 -0.72 13.34
CA GLY A 95 0.33 -2.06 13.34
C GLY A 95 -0.26 -2.43 14.70
N GLN A 96 -1.05 -3.52 14.72
CA GLN A 96 -1.53 -4.12 15.97
C GLN A 96 -0.38 -4.53 16.89
N THR A 97 0.77 -4.86 16.30
CA THR A 97 2.02 -5.20 16.98
C THR A 97 2.60 -4.00 17.73
N ASP A 98 2.52 -2.80 17.17
CA ASP A 98 3.06 -1.57 17.80
C ASP A 98 2.20 -1.14 18.98
N PHE A 99 0.88 -1.32 18.87
CA PHE A 99 -0.03 -1.11 19.99
C PHE A 99 0.28 -2.06 21.14
N LEU A 100 0.41 -3.37 20.86
CA LEU A 100 0.72 -4.36 21.89
C LEU A 100 2.09 -4.15 22.52
N ALA A 101 3.09 -3.74 21.72
CA ALA A 101 4.43 -3.43 22.20
C ALA A 101 4.42 -2.21 23.16
N ASN A 102 3.70 -1.14 22.81
CA ASN A 102 3.60 0.05 23.66
C ASN A 102 2.82 -0.22 24.95
N CYS A 103 1.67 -0.90 24.87
CA CYS A 103 0.90 -1.27 26.06
C CYS A 103 1.66 -2.25 26.96
N GLY A 104 2.26 -3.29 26.37
CA GLY A 104 3.05 -4.29 27.09
C GLY A 104 4.29 -3.68 27.75
N GLY A 105 4.97 -2.74 27.09
CA GLY A 105 6.13 -2.04 27.64
C GLY A 105 5.78 -1.19 28.86
N ILE A 106 4.71 -0.40 28.79
CA ILE A 106 4.25 0.45 29.91
C ILE A 106 3.74 -0.41 31.08
N LEU A 107 2.94 -1.43 30.80
CA LEU A 107 2.43 -2.35 31.84
C LEU A 107 3.56 -3.14 32.49
N GLY A 108 4.53 -3.63 31.71
CA GLY A 108 5.72 -4.30 32.21
C GLY A 108 6.58 -3.41 33.10
N LEU A 109 6.73 -2.12 32.76
CA LEU A 109 7.56 -1.18 33.52
C LEU A 109 6.92 -0.71 34.83
N PHE A 110 5.63 -0.32 34.80
CA PHE A 110 4.97 0.29 35.97
C PHE A 110 4.31 -0.71 36.90
N THR A 111 3.77 -1.80 36.37
CA THR A 111 3.02 -2.78 37.17
C THR A 111 3.75 -4.10 37.35
N GLY A 112 4.90 -4.30 36.65
CA GLY A 112 5.57 -5.60 36.59
C GLY A 112 4.69 -6.71 35.99
N PHE A 113 3.56 -6.33 35.40
CA PHE A 113 2.56 -7.23 34.90
C PHE A 113 2.95 -7.69 33.51
N SER A 114 3.05 -9.01 33.34
CA SER A 114 3.40 -9.64 32.07
C SER A 114 2.28 -10.57 31.62
N VAL A 115 2.38 -11.07 30.39
CA VAL A 115 1.43 -12.07 29.85
C VAL A 115 1.40 -13.33 30.72
N LEU A 116 2.51 -13.73 31.33
CA LEU A 116 2.55 -14.87 32.25
C LEU A 116 1.70 -14.61 33.51
N SER A 117 1.79 -13.41 34.07
CA SER A 117 0.98 -12.98 35.21
C SER A 117 -0.51 -12.91 34.84
N LEU A 118 -0.85 -12.49 33.63
CA LEU A 118 -2.24 -12.49 33.13
C LEU A 118 -2.80 -13.91 33.06
N VAL A 119 -2.04 -14.86 32.52
CA VAL A 119 -2.44 -16.27 32.41
C VAL A 119 -2.66 -16.88 33.79
N GLU A 120 -1.80 -16.58 34.76
CA GLU A 120 -1.94 -17.06 36.14
C GLU A 120 -3.21 -16.52 36.82
N ILE A 121 -3.52 -15.23 36.64
CA ILE A 121 -4.77 -14.63 37.16
C ILE A 121 -5.98 -15.29 36.51
N LEU A 122 -5.97 -15.50 35.18
CA LEU A 122 -7.07 -16.18 34.49
C LEU A 122 -7.23 -17.62 34.97
N TYR A 123 -6.13 -18.36 35.15
CA TYR A 123 -6.15 -19.71 35.69
C TYR A 123 -6.76 -19.75 37.10
N PHE A 124 -6.35 -18.84 37.97
CA PHE A 124 -6.86 -18.77 39.34
C PHE A 124 -8.32 -18.32 39.40
N LEU A 125 -8.70 -17.32 38.60
CA LEU A 125 -10.09 -16.85 38.51
C LEU A 125 -11.00 -17.92 37.95
N THR A 126 -10.61 -18.61 36.88
CA THR A 126 -11.43 -19.67 36.28
C THR A 126 -11.58 -20.86 37.22
N LEU A 127 -10.50 -21.34 37.85
CA LEU A 127 -10.59 -22.44 38.81
C LEU A 127 -11.41 -22.06 40.06
N ARG A 128 -11.15 -20.89 40.67
CA ARG A 128 -11.94 -20.46 41.83
C ARG A 128 -13.40 -20.23 41.47
N LEU A 129 -13.68 -19.61 40.33
CA LEU A 129 -15.04 -19.38 39.87
C LEU A 129 -15.75 -20.68 39.56
N MET A 130 -15.11 -21.63 38.88
CA MET A 130 -15.67 -22.95 38.57
C MET A 130 -15.92 -23.77 39.83
N CYS A 131 -14.99 -23.79 40.79
CA CYS A 131 -15.17 -24.48 42.06
C CYS A 131 -16.31 -23.85 42.89
N ASN A 132 -16.36 -22.51 42.99
CA ASN A 132 -17.44 -21.82 43.69
C ASN A 132 -18.79 -22.03 43.00
N VAL A 133 -18.86 -21.96 41.66
CA VAL A 133 -20.10 -22.22 40.91
C VAL A 133 -20.54 -23.69 41.04
N LYS A 134 -19.61 -24.64 41.09
CA LYS A 134 -19.91 -26.06 41.30
C LYS A 134 -20.38 -26.34 42.73
N MET A 135 -19.83 -25.63 43.73
CA MET A 135 -20.13 -25.84 45.14
C MET A 135 -21.40 -25.11 45.62
N PHE A 136 -21.70 -23.93 45.06
CA PHE A 136 -22.83 -23.08 45.49
C PHE A 136 -23.95 -22.95 44.44
N GLY A 137 -23.75 -23.49 43.24
CA GLY A 137 -24.72 -23.45 42.14
C GLY A 137 -24.69 -22.13 41.35
N ARG A 138 -25.03 -22.21 40.06
CA ARG A 138 -24.88 -21.16 39.02
C ARG A 138 -25.58 -19.81 39.30
N ARG A 139 -26.37 -19.70 40.37
CA ARG A 139 -27.15 -18.51 40.75
C ARG A 139 -26.61 -17.74 41.96
N ASN A 140 -25.80 -18.37 42.82
CA ASN A 140 -25.36 -17.76 44.08
C ASN A 140 -23.84 -17.84 44.20
N TRP A 141 -23.17 -16.67 44.20
CA TRP A 141 -21.69 -16.57 44.26
C TRP A 141 -21.11 -16.95 45.63
N SER A 142 -21.90 -16.81 46.69
CA SER A 142 -21.60 -17.29 48.05
C SER A 142 -22.91 -17.63 48.77
N GLY A 143 -22.95 -18.77 49.45
CA GLY A 143 -24.07 -19.25 50.28
C GLY A 143 -23.61 -20.41 51.17
N PRO A 144 -24.43 -20.93 52.09
CA PRO A 144 -24.07 -22.10 52.88
C PRO A 144 -23.77 -23.28 51.96
N VAL A 145 -22.73 -24.05 52.28
CA VAL A 145 -22.34 -25.26 51.53
C VAL A 145 -23.54 -26.19 51.46
N ALA A 146 -24.01 -26.52 50.25
CA ALA A 146 -25.01 -27.55 50.07
C ALA A 146 -24.32 -28.91 50.35
N ASN A 147 -24.36 -29.34 51.61
CA ASN A 147 -23.94 -30.68 52.01
C ASN A 147 -24.84 -31.71 51.31
N GLY A 148 -24.30 -32.34 50.29
CA GLY A 148 -24.85 -33.54 49.69
C GLY A 148 -23.72 -34.20 48.92
N ASP A 149 -23.00 -35.10 49.60
CA ASP A 149 -22.35 -36.30 49.09
C ASP A 149 -21.17 -36.72 49.99
N ILE A 150 -21.48 -37.19 51.21
CA ILE A 150 -20.65 -38.19 51.88
C ILE A 150 -21.15 -39.53 51.35
N GLN A 151 -20.51 -40.06 50.31
CA GLN A 151 -20.60 -41.49 50.02
C GLN A 151 -19.80 -42.22 51.10
N HIS A 152 -20.52 -42.73 52.09
CA HIS A 152 -20.04 -43.77 53.00
C HIS A 152 -19.82 -45.03 52.15
N ASN A 153 -18.57 -45.46 52.00
CA ASN A 153 -18.25 -46.84 51.71
C ASN A 153 -17.69 -47.44 53.01
N GLU A 154 -18.40 -48.48 53.46
CA GLU A 154 -18.24 -49.30 54.68
C GLU A 154 -18.55 -48.62 56.02
#